data_AF-A0A182TUK8-F1
#
_entry.id   AF-A0A182TUK8-F1
#
_cell.length_a   1.000
_cell.length_b   1.000
_cell.length_c   1.000
_cell.angle_alpha   90.00
_cell.angle_beta   90.00
_cell.angle_gamma   90.00
#
_symmetry.space_group_name_H-M   'P 1'
#
loop_
_entity.id
_entity.type
_entity.pdbx_description
1 polymer ?
#
loop_
_entity_poly.entity_id
_entity_poly.type
_entity_poly.pdbx_seq_one_letter_code
_entity_poly.pdbx_strand_id
1 'polypeptide(L)'
;NPNVVTRSSAKQSKVRTRAQQAATEAEQEERRVKLYGGYRSTGKGSIAEAKKQGKLRMSATSQNGTGAGGDQRRSSDFTEVQLKDIFQNAQSGARTVRGPTGILYDERFALHRCLWDTNYPECPERYLRVMERFTIGQLADRCQFIAPRPATRAELLTKHTAEQIELLAQTHGSQDEPELERLSSHYDAIFIHPTSYETSVLAVGSTIQLVESVWSGTVQNGMAILRPPGHHAMTAEYNGYCFFNNVAIAAQHALDHLGTQKILIVDWDVHHGQGTQRMFYSDPRVLYFSIHRYEHGTFWPNLRESDFDYVGTGKGEGYNFNVPLNKTGMTNGDYLAIWQQLLLPVATEFQPELIIVSAGYDAAYGCPEVCVC
;
A
#
# COMPACT_ATOMS: atom_id res chain seq x y z
N ASN A 1 2.04 -60.29 -20.43
CA ASN A 1 2.22 -59.16 -21.38
C ASN A 1 2.40 -57.86 -20.62
N PRO A 2 3.65 -57.48 -20.32
CA PRO A 2 4.01 -56.22 -19.71
C PRO A 2 4.21 -55.15 -20.80
N ASN A 3 3.91 -53.89 -20.51
CA ASN A 3 4.53 -52.76 -21.21
C ASN A 3 5.27 -51.91 -20.18
N VAL A 4 6.57 -52.16 -20.12
CA VAL A 4 7.60 -51.31 -19.52
C VAL A 4 8.10 -50.37 -20.61
N VAL A 5 8.16 -49.05 -20.37
CA VAL A 5 9.10 -48.15 -21.07
C VAL A 5 9.64 -47.08 -20.11
N THR A 6 10.83 -47.39 -19.59
CA THR A 6 12.02 -46.59 -19.23
C THR A 6 12.03 -45.06 -19.11
N ARG A 7 12.67 -44.60 -18.01
CA ARG A 7 13.44 -43.34 -17.89
C ARG A 7 14.53 -43.26 -18.97
N SER A 8 14.63 -42.15 -19.72
CA SER A 8 15.88 -41.52 -20.22
C SER A 8 15.62 -40.58 -21.42
N SER A 9 15.67 -39.27 -21.22
CA SER A 9 16.19 -38.32 -22.22
C SER A 9 16.47 -36.95 -21.61
N ALA A 10 17.62 -36.87 -20.93
CA ALA A 10 18.31 -35.60 -20.77
C ALA A 10 18.84 -35.11 -22.15
N LYS A 11 18.93 -33.78 -22.29
CA LYS A 11 19.59 -32.99 -23.36
C LYS A 11 18.87 -32.87 -24.71
N GLN A 12 18.14 -31.78 -24.86
CA GLN A 12 18.15 -31.02 -26.11
C GLN A 12 18.57 -29.57 -25.83
N SER A 13 19.85 -29.29 -26.04
CA SER A 13 20.39 -27.95 -26.20
C SER A 13 19.76 -27.32 -27.45
N LYS A 14 19.00 -26.23 -27.29
CA LYS A 14 18.52 -25.41 -28.40
C LYS A 14 19.71 -24.69 -29.03
N VAL A 15 20.26 -25.25 -30.11
CA VAL A 15 21.11 -24.52 -31.04
C VAL A 15 20.19 -23.57 -31.81
N ARG A 16 20.22 -22.27 -31.48
CA ARG A 16 19.59 -21.24 -32.30
C ARG A 16 20.33 -21.14 -33.63
N THR A 17 19.60 -21.11 -34.74
CA THR A 17 20.19 -20.91 -36.06
C THR A 17 20.70 -19.46 -36.19
N ARG A 18 21.77 -19.22 -36.96
CA ARG A 18 22.30 -17.87 -37.21
C ARG A 18 21.23 -16.88 -37.68
N ALA A 19 20.23 -17.35 -38.42
CA ALA A 19 19.10 -16.53 -38.86
C ALA A 19 18.20 -16.07 -37.70
N GLN A 20 17.98 -16.91 -36.69
CA GLN A 20 17.21 -16.53 -35.49
C GLN A 20 17.98 -15.55 -34.60
N GLN A 21 19.30 -15.69 -34.49
CA GLN A 21 20.13 -14.69 -33.79
C GLN A 21 20.14 -13.35 -34.51
N ALA A 22 20.33 -13.34 -35.83
CA ALA A 22 20.29 -12.10 -36.62
C ALA A 22 18.94 -11.38 -36.54
N ALA A 23 17.83 -12.12 -36.52
CA ALA A 23 16.49 -11.52 -36.35
C ALA A 23 16.31 -10.92 -34.95
N THR A 24 16.81 -11.58 -33.91
CA THR A 24 16.73 -11.08 -32.53
C THR A 24 17.61 -9.84 -32.33
N GLU A 25 18.79 -9.81 -32.95
CA GLU A 25 19.71 -8.66 -32.91
C GLU A 25 19.17 -7.46 -33.69
N ALA A 26 18.53 -7.68 -34.84
CA ALA A 26 17.86 -6.62 -35.60
C ALA A 26 16.68 -6.01 -34.82
N GLU A 27 15.91 -6.84 -34.12
CA GLU A 27 14.77 -6.39 -33.29
C GLU A 27 15.23 -5.63 -32.04
N GLN A 28 16.37 -6.03 -31.45
CA GLN A 28 17.01 -5.32 -30.34
C GLN A 28 17.61 -3.97 -30.78
N GLU A 29 18.23 -3.90 -31.96
CA GLU A 29 18.77 -2.64 -32.49
C GLU A 29 17.64 -1.67 -32.88
N GLU A 30 16.53 -2.16 -33.44
CA GLU A 30 15.35 -1.33 -33.70
C GLU A 30 14.74 -0.75 -32.40
N ARG A 31 14.67 -1.57 -31.34
CA ARG A 31 14.26 -1.09 -30.00
C ARG A 31 15.26 -0.10 -29.41
N ARG A 32 16.56 -0.29 -29.62
CA ARG A 32 17.61 0.61 -29.12
C ARG A 32 17.59 1.96 -29.83
N VAL A 33 17.33 1.99 -31.13
CA VAL A 33 17.14 3.23 -31.90
C VAL A 33 15.88 3.97 -31.45
N LYS A 34 14.77 3.25 -31.18
CA LYS A 34 13.53 3.85 -30.64
C LYS A 34 13.68 4.41 -29.21
N LEU A 35 14.49 3.78 -28.35
CA LEU A 35 14.69 4.25 -26.98
C LEU A 35 15.79 5.32 -26.84
N TYR A 36 16.84 5.29 -27.66
CA TYR A 36 18.08 6.06 -27.37
C TYR A 36 18.70 6.84 -28.54
N GLY A 37 18.09 6.93 -29.72
CA GLY A 37 18.73 7.59 -30.86
C GLY A 37 17.82 8.45 -31.75
N GLY A 38 17.92 9.78 -31.62
CA GLY A 38 17.61 10.68 -32.75
C GLY A 38 17.03 12.04 -32.40
N TYR A 39 17.73 12.89 -31.64
CA TYR A 39 17.46 14.33 -31.64
C TYR A 39 17.86 14.90 -33.01
N ARG A 40 16.91 14.93 -33.96
CA ARG A 40 17.01 15.76 -35.16
C ARG A 40 16.31 17.08 -34.90
N SER A 41 17.11 18.14 -34.85
CA SER A 41 16.68 19.53 -34.90
C SER A 41 15.76 19.76 -36.11
N THR A 42 14.46 19.93 -35.85
CA THR A 42 13.53 20.51 -36.82
C THR A 42 12.63 21.52 -36.12
N GLY A 43 12.69 22.77 -36.57
CA GLY A 43 11.66 23.78 -36.31
C GLY A 43 11.96 24.73 -35.16
N LYS A 44 12.56 25.88 -35.49
CA LYS A 44 12.41 27.10 -34.69
C LYS A 44 10.92 27.51 -34.70
N GLY A 45 10.13 26.94 -33.81
CA GLY A 45 8.89 27.58 -33.36
C GLY A 45 9.28 28.74 -32.47
N SER A 46 9.07 29.97 -32.93
CA SER A 46 9.54 31.15 -32.23
C SER A 46 8.82 31.30 -30.89
N ILE A 47 9.59 31.51 -29.82
CA ILE A 47 9.12 31.94 -28.49
C ILE A 47 8.35 33.28 -28.57
N ALA A 48 8.32 33.92 -29.75
CA ALA A 48 7.52 35.11 -30.03
C ALA A 48 6.01 34.83 -30.24
N GLU A 49 5.57 33.61 -30.54
CA GLU A 49 4.14 33.33 -30.75
C GLU A 49 3.37 33.02 -29.45
N ALA A 50 4.02 32.51 -28.41
CA ALA A 50 3.39 32.25 -27.11
C ALA A 50 3.22 33.52 -26.25
N LYS A 51 3.84 34.65 -26.62
CA LYS A 51 3.75 35.93 -25.88
C LYS A 51 2.50 36.75 -26.20
N LYS A 52 1.64 36.29 -27.11
CA LYS A 52 0.46 37.05 -27.58
C LYS A 52 -0.86 36.66 -26.91
N GLN A 53 -0.85 35.76 -25.92
CA GLN A 53 -2.01 35.47 -25.09
C GLN A 53 -1.64 35.55 -23.60
N GLY A 54 -2.19 36.54 -22.90
CA GLY A 54 -2.42 36.50 -21.46
C GLY A 54 -1.20 36.63 -20.51
N LYS A 55 -0.92 37.86 -20.08
CA LYS A 55 -0.33 38.27 -18.78
C LYS A 55 0.37 37.19 -17.93
N LEU A 56 1.66 36.93 -18.15
CA LEU A 56 2.58 36.41 -17.12
C LEU A 56 3.95 37.05 -17.35
N ARG A 57 4.46 37.80 -16.36
CA ARG A 57 5.79 38.42 -16.40
C ARG A 57 6.69 37.63 -15.45
N MET A 58 7.63 36.87 -16.00
CA MET A 58 8.67 36.18 -15.25
C MET A 58 9.70 37.21 -14.77
N SER A 59 9.87 37.37 -13.45
CA SER A 59 11.01 38.08 -12.88
C SER A 59 11.92 37.10 -12.16
N ALA A 60 13.11 36.88 -12.73
CA ALA A 60 14.24 36.31 -12.01
C ALA A 60 15.00 37.46 -11.34
N THR A 61 14.99 37.54 -10.02
CA THR A 61 15.74 38.57 -9.29
C THR A 61 17.10 38.00 -8.88
N SER A 62 18.16 38.37 -9.61
CA SER A 62 19.53 38.33 -9.09
C SER A 62 19.81 39.66 -8.38
N GLN A 63 20.14 39.61 -7.09
CA GLN A 63 20.62 40.79 -6.36
C GLN A 63 21.98 41.23 -6.92
N ASN A 64 22.05 42.47 -7.43
CA ASN A 64 23.13 43.46 -7.24
C ASN A 64 23.01 44.63 -8.24
N GLY A 65 23.03 45.87 -7.73
CA GLY A 65 23.47 47.04 -8.52
C GLY A 65 22.47 48.20 -8.70
N THR A 66 22.59 49.20 -7.83
CA THR A 66 22.44 50.66 -8.00
C THR A 66 21.80 51.24 -9.28
N GLY A 67 20.77 52.08 -9.14
CA GLY A 67 20.37 53.03 -10.19
C GLY A 67 18.97 53.62 -10.00
N ALA A 68 18.87 54.95 -10.07
CA ALA A 68 17.72 55.76 -9.71
C ALA A 68 16.62 55.88 -10.79
N GLY A 69 15.42 56.32 -10.37
CA GLY A 69 14.49 57.07 -11.22
C GLY A 69 13.18 56.39 -11.60
N GLY A 70 12.09 56.81 -10.94
CA GLY A 70 10.73 56.98 -11.46
C GLY A 70 10.00 55.82 -12.16
N ASP A 71 8.93 55.32 -11.53
CA ASP A 71 7.55 55.45 -12.04
C ASP A 71 6.58 54.85 -10.99
N GLN A 72 5.77 55.70 -10.34
CA GLN A 72 4.69 55.25 -9.47
C GLN A 72 3.49 54.86 -10.33
N ARG A 73 3.47 53.60 -10.79
CA ARG A 73 2.23 52.96 -11.23
C ARG A 73 1.91 51.79 -10.29
N ARG A 74 0.77 51.92 -9.62
CA ARG A 74 0.14 50.89 -8.77
C ARG A 74 0.16 49.53 -9.46
N SER A 75 1.00 48.63 -8.96
CA SER A 75 0.97 47.19 -9.25
C SER A 75 0.18 46.50 -8.13
N SER A 76 -1.13 46.73 -8.09
CA SER A 76 -2.07 45.90 -7.35
C SER A 76 -2.66 44.86 -8.32
N ASP A 77 -2.73 43.60 -7.90
CA ASP A 77 -3.26 42.41 -8.60
C ASP A 77 -2.29 41.54 -9.40
N PHE A 78 -1.14 41.19 -8.81
CA PHE A 78 -0.57 39.88 -9.09
C PHE A 78 -0.55 39.08 -7.79
N THR A 79 -1.46 38.12 -7.66
CA THR A 79 -1.34 37.05 -6.68
C THR A 79 -0.05 36.30 -6.99
N GLU A 80 0.91 36.34 -6.07
CA GLU A 80 2.12 35.54 -6.12
C GLU A 80 1.70 34.07 -6.03
N VAL A 81 1.44 33.44 -7.17
CA VAL A 81 1.27 31.98 -7.23
C VAL A 81 2.67 31.41 -7.07
N GLN A 82 3.03 31.01 -5.86
CA GLN A 82 4.20 30.16 -5.65
C GLN A 82 3.98 28.86 -6.44
N LEU A 83 4.61 28.77 -7.61
CA LEU A 83 4.76 27.51 -8.33
C LEU A 83 5.63 26.60 -7.46
N LYS A 84 4.98 25.68 -6.75
CA LYS A 84 5.66 24.65 -5.98
C LYS A 84 6.34 23.71 -6.97
N ASP A 85 7.66 23.80 -7.06
CA ASP A 85 8.44 22.89 -7.89
C ASP A 85 8.37 21.49 -7.27
N ILE A 86 7.62 20.60 -7.91
CA ILE A 86 7.44 19.21 -7.48
C ILE A 86 8.77 18.43 -7.50
N PHE A 87 9.75 18.85 -8.30
CA PHE A 87 11.08 18.24 -8.33
C PHE A 87 11.99 18.78 -7.22
N GLN A 88 11.65 19.93 -6.61
CA GLN A 88 12.41 20.47 -5.49
C GLN A 88 12.38 19.53 -4.29
N ASN A 89 11.26 18.81 -4.07
CA ASN A 89 11.17 17.77 -3.03
C ASN A 89 12.08 16.57 -3.31
N ALA A 90 12.20 16.15 -4.57
CA ALA A 90 13.12 15.09 -4.96
C ALA A 90 14.59 15.52 -4.81
N GLN A 91 14.89 16.79 -5.15
CA GLN A 91 16.21 17.37 -5.00
C GLN A 91 16.60 17.61 -3.54
N SER A 92 15.67 18.04 -2.69
CA SER A 92 15.90 18.18 -1.25
C SER A 92 16.02 16.82 -0.57
N GLY A 93 15.29 15.80 -1.04
CA GLY A 93 15.42 14.40 -0.64
C GLY A 93 16.84 13.83 -0.79
N ALA A 94 17.61 14.29 -1.78
CA ALA A 94 19.00 13.89 -1.97
C ALA A 94 19.94 14.38 -0.84
N ARG A 95 19.52 15.39 -0.07
CA ARG A 95 20.29 15.95 1.06
C ARG A 95 19.72 15.57 2.42
N THR A 96 18.59 14.87 2.46
CA THR A 96 17.94 14.45 3.71
C THR A 96 18.78 13.36 4.38
N VAL A 97 19.18 13.60 5.63
CA VAL A 97 19.78 12.56 6.47
C VAL A 97 18.71 11.49 6.71
N ARG A 98 18.99 10.26 6.29
CA ARG A 98 18.08 9.13 6.52
C ARG A 98 18.10 8.77 7.99
N GLY A 99 16.91 8.75 8.61
CA GLY A 99 16.75 8.26 9.97
C GLY A 99 16.68 6.73 10.00
N PRO A 100 16.59 6.12 11.20
CA PRO A 100 16.45 4.68 11.32
C PRO A 100 15.09 4.20 10.80
N THR A 101 15.05 2.95 10.33
CA THR A 101 13.83 2.24 9.96
C THR A 101 13.40 1.33 11.11
N GLY A 102 12.18 1.51 11.61
CA GLY A 102 11.59 0.68 12.65
C GLY A 102 11.13 -0.68 12.14
N ILE A 103 11.26 -1.71 12.97
CA ILE A 103 10.64 -3.03 12.72
C ILE A 103 9.91 -3.50 13.98
N LEU A 104 8.70 -4.01 13.80
CA LEU A 104 7.92 -4.69 14.84
C LEU A 104 7.74 -6.15 14.47
N TYR A 105 8.17 -7.02 15.37
CA TYR A 105 8.10 -8.46 15.24
C TYR A 105 7.94 -9.06 16.65
N ASP A 106 6.96 -9.94 16.83
CA ASP A 106 6.71 -10.65 18.08
C ASP A 106 6.31 -12.10 17.80
N GLU A 107 7.05 -13.06 18.36
CA GLU A 107 6.85 -14.49 18.12
C GLU A 107 5.43 -14.98 18.43
N ARG A 108 4.68 -14.27 19.29
CA ARG A 108 3.28 -14.62 19.59
C ARG A 108 2.38 -14.58 18.37
N PHE A 109 2.70 -13.79 17.33
CA PHE A 109 1.98 -13.80 16.07
C PHE A 109 2.04 -15.16 15.34
N ALA A 110 3.01 -16.02 15.66
CA ALA A 110 3.09 -17.38 15.11
C ALA A 110 2.18 -18.39 15.84
N LEU A 111 1.55 -18.01 16.96
CA LEU A 111 0.66 -18.92 17.72
C LEU A 111 -0.71 -19.08 17.05
N HIS A 112 -1.16 -18.10 16.28
CA HIS A 112 -2.47 -18.11 15.63
C HIS A 112 -2.47 -19.01 14.39
N ARG A 113 -3.27 -20.09 14.39
CA ARG A 113 -3.45 -21.01 13.26
C ARG A 113 -4.82 -21.66 13.24
N CYS A 114 -5.26 -22.14 12.08
CA CYS A 114 -6.46 -22.96 11.95
C CYS A 114 -6.22 -24.34 12.57
N LEU A 115 -7.13 -24.80 13.44
CA LEU A 115 -7.00 -26.07 14.16
C LEU A 115 -7.53 -27.26 13.33
N TRP A 116 -8.56 -27.03 12.52
CA TRP A 116 -9.27 -28.05 11.75
C TRP A 116 -8.80 -28.15 10.27
N ASP A 117 -8.03 -27.20 9.76
CA ASP A 117 -7.42 -27.25 8.44
C ASP A 117 -5.92 -26.89 8.49
N THR A 118 -5.06 -27.90 8.33
CA THR A 118 -3.60 -27.71 8.33
C THR A 118 -3.07 -27.03 7.07
N ASN A 119 -3.87 -26.95 6.00
CA ASN A 119 -3.49 -26.33 4.73
C ASN A 119 -4.12 -24.94 4.55
N TYR A 120 -4.72 -24.39 5.61
CA TYR A 120 -5.35 -23.07 5.55
C TYR A 120 -4.35 -22.00 5.08
N PRO A 121 -4.67 -21.16 4.08
CA PRO A 121 -3.70 -20.24 3.48
C PRO A 121 -3.09 -19.26 4.47
N GLU A 122 -3.90 -18.76 5.40
CA GLU A 122 -3.47 -17.87 6.47
C GLU A 122 -2.84 -18.68 7.62
N CYS A 123 -1.51 -18.82 7.61
CA CYS A 123 -0.77 -19.67 8.53
C CYS A 123 0.48 -19.01 9.14
N PRO A 124 0.99 -19.52 10.29
CA PRO A 124 2.21 -19.02 10.94
C PRO A 124 3.43 -18.92 10.03
N GLU A 125 3.56 -19.83 9.07
CA GLU A 125 4.68 -19.88 8.15
C GLU A 125 4.76 -18.60 7.31
N ARG A 126 3.63 -17.96 6.95
CA ARG A 126 3.63 -16.65 6.27
C ARG A 126 4.41 -15.59 7.04
N TYR A 127 4.34 -15.64 8.36
CA TYR A 127 5.00 -14.71 9.27
C TYR A 127 6.47 -15.08 9.53
N LEU A 128 6.73 -16.35 9.85
CA LEU A 128 8.08 -16.84 10.15
C LEU A 128 9.03 -16.67 8.95
N ARG A 129 8.55 -16.93 7.72
CA ARG A 129 9.36 -16.80 6.51
C ARG A 129 9.82 -15.37 6.23
N VAL A 130 9.09 -14.35 6.68
CA VAL A 130 9.51 -12.95 6.52
C VAL A 130 10.81 -12.71 7.29
N MET A 131 10.89 -13.14 8.54
CA MET A 131 12.12 -12.93 9.34
C MET A 131 13.29 -13.78 8.88
N GLU A 132 13.05 -14.99 8.38
CA GLU A 132 14.09 -15.76 7.71
C GLU A 132 14.68 -14.98 6.53
N ARG A 133 13.83 -14.35 5.70
CA ARG A 133 14.29 -13.53 4.57
C ARG A 133 15.00 -12.25 5.01
N PHE A 134 14.55 -11.62 6.10
CA PHE A 134 15.26 -10.48 6.71
C PHE A 134 16.66 -10.87 7.18
N THR A 135 16.80 -12.05 7.77
CA THR A 135 18.08 -12.58 8.24
C THR A 135 19.01 -12.87 7.07
N ILE A 136 18.52 -13.60 6.05
CA ILE A 136 19.29 -13.90 4.82
C ILE A 136 19.74 -12.60 4.12
N GLY A 137 18.87 -11.60 4.07
CA GLY A 137 19.15 -10.30 3.48
C GLY A 137 19.97 -9.36 4.35
N GLN A 138 20.35 -9.75 5.57
CA GLN A 138 21.03 -8.90 6.55
C GLN A 138 20.30 -7.55 6.76
N LEU A 139 18.96 -7.60 6.79
CA LEU A 139 18.10 -6.43 6.95
C LEU A 139 17.74 -6.17 8.42
N ALA A 140 17.60 -7.22 9.22
CA ALA A 140 17.20 -7.10 10.63
C ALA A 140 18.15 -6.20 11.44
N ASP A 141 19.46 -6.40 11.29
CA ASP A 141 20.49 -5.62 12.01
C ASP A 141 20.56 -4.14 11.57
N ARG A 142 19.92 -3.80 10.44
CA ARG A 142 19.84 -2.44 9.90
C ARG A 142 18.59 -1.70 10.37
N CYS A 143 17.68 -2.40 11.06
CA CYS A 143 16.44 -1.86 11.58
C CYS A 143 16.52 -1.66 13.09
N GLN A 144 15.75 -0.69 13.58
CA GLN A 144 15.52 -0.49 15.00
C GLN A 144 14.28 -1.29 15.43
N PHE A 145 14.46 -2.27 16.32
CA PHE A 145 13.32 -3.02 16.87
C PHE A 145 12.51 -2.13 17.80
N ILE A 146 11.20 -2.06 17.55
CA ILE A 146 10.23 -1.36 18.38
C ILE A 146 9.47 -2.44 19.16
N ALA A 147 9.31 -2.22 20.47
CA ALA A 147 8.59 -3.15 21.33
C ALA A 147 7.08 -3.09 21.03
N PRO A 148 6.42 -4.24 20.84
CA PRO A 148 4.99 -4.30 20.62
C PRO A 148 4.24 -4.05 21.94
N ARG A 149 2.99 -3.61 21.84
CA ARG A 149 2.06 -3.51 22.97
C ARG A 149 0.67 -4.02 22.55
N PRO A 150 -0.13 -4.55 23.48
CA PRO A 150 -1.54 -4.76 23.21
C PRO A 150 -2.28 -3.42 23.06
N ALA A 151 -3.26 -3.38 22.17
CA ALA A 151 -4.22 -2.29 22.10
C ALA A 151 -5.10 -2.29 23.35
N THR A 152 -5.45 -1.11 23.81
CA THR A 152 -6.44 -0.90 24.87
C THR A 152 -7.84 -1.09 24.32
N ARG A 153 -8.79 -1.41 25.20
CA ARG A 153 -10.21 -1.50 24.81
C ARG A 153 -10.74 -0.20 24.21
N ALA A 154 -10.28 0.96 24.69
CA ALA A 154 -10.68 2.26 24.17
C ALA A 154 -10.22 2.47 22.72
N GLU A 155 -8.98 2.06 22.38
CA GLU A 155 -8.46 2.11 21.01
C GLU A 155 -9.29 1.21 20.08
N LEU A 156 -9.64 -0.02 20.50
CA LEU A 156 -10.47 -0.92 19.69
C LEU A 156 -11.88 -0.37 19.42
N LEU A 157 -12.49 0.25 20.44
CA LEU A 157 -13.83 0.84 20.35
C LEU A 157 -13.94 2.01 19.37
N THR A 158 -12.82 2.59 18.93
CA THR A 158 -12.84 3.69 17.96
C THR A 158 -13.39 3.25 16.59
N LYS A 159 -13.26 1.96 16.25
CA LYS A 159 -13.68 1.40 14.95
C LYS A 159 -14.55 0.15 15.05
N HIS A 160 -14.57 -0.54 16.18
CA HIS A 160 -15.33 -1.77 16.39
C HIS A 160 -16.34 -1.66 17.53
N THR A 161 -17.42 -2.44 17.47
CA THR A 161 -18.40 -2.47 18.56
C THR A 161 -17.90 -3.25 19.77
N ALA A 162 -18.49 -2.95 20.94
CA ALA A 162 -18.18 -3.64 22.18
C ALA A 162 -18.48 -5.14 22.09
N GLU A 163 -19.58 -5.50 21.42
CA GLU A 163 -20.07 -6.87 21.28
C GLU A 163 -19.08 -7.75 20.53
N GLN A 164 -18.47 -7.24 19.45
CA GLN A 164 -17.41 -7.98 18.75
C GLN A 164 -16.19 -8.17 19.63
N ILE A 165 -15.70 -7.10 20.24
CA ILE A 165 -14.49 -7.17 21.09
C ILE A 165 -14.70 -8.20 22.20
N GLU A 166 -15.87 -8.21 22.83
CA GLU A 166 -16.23 -9.15 23.90
C GLU A 166 -16.40 -10.58 23.39
N LEU A 167 -17.04 -10.77 22.23
CA LEU A 167 -17.17 -12.08 21.61
C LEU A 167 -15.80 -12.72 21.34
N LEU A 168 -14.85 -11.98 20.76
CA LEU A 168 -13.50 -12.52 20.54
C LEU A 168 -12.76 -12.74 21.86
N ALA A 169 -12.91 -11.84 22.83
CA ALA A 169 -12.28 -11.98 24.14
C ALA A 169 -12.73 -13.26 24.87
N GLN A 170 -14.00 -13.66 24.72
CA GLN A 170 -14.55 -14.88 25.32
C GLN A 170 -13.95 -16.17 24.75
N THR A 171 -13.36 -16.14 23.55
CA THR A 171 -12.71 -17.32 22.95
C THR A 171 -11.27 -17.52 23.43
N HIS A 172 -10.71 -16.53 24.12
CA HIS A 172 -9.32 -16.57 24.58
C HIS A 172 -9.07 -17.76 25.52
N GLY A 173 -8.07 -18.57 25.19
CA GLY A 173 -7.70 -19.77 25.97
C GLY A 173 -8.71 -20.92 25.91
N SER A 174 -9.79 -20.81 25.13
CA SER A 174 -10.77 -21.88 24.96
C SER A 174 -10.10 -23.18 24.51
N GLN A 175 -10.57 -24.32 25.01
CA GLN A 175 -10.12 -25.65 24.57
C GLN A 175 -11.22 -26.39 23.80
N ASP A 176 -12.36 -25.72 23.56
CA ASP A 176 -13.50 -26.27 22.84
C ASP A 176 -13.36 -25.98 21.34
N GLU A 177 -12.52 -26.77 20.66
CA GLU A 177 -12.27 -26.64 19.22
C GLU A 177 -13.56 -26.71 18.37
N PRO A 178 -14.51 -27.65 18.61
CA PRO A 178 -15.77 -27.66 17.87
C PRO A 178 -16.58 -26.38 18.00
N GLU A 179 -16.62 -25.76 19.19
CA GLU A 179 -17.31 -24.48 19.37
C GLU A 179 -16.58 -23.33 18.66
N LEU A 180 -15.24 -23.32 18.66
CA LEU A 180 -14.46 -22.34 17.91
C LEU A 180 -14.69 -22.46 16.40
N GLU A 181 -14.73 -23.68 15.86
CA GLU A 181 -15.06 -23.93 14.45
C GLU A 181 -16.48 -23.48 14.12
N ARG A 182 -17.46 -23.85 14.96
CA ARG A 182 -18.85 -23.44 14.81
C ARG A 182 -18.98 -21.92 14.83
N LEU A 183 -18.33 -21.23 15.77
CA LEU A 183 -18.35 -19.77 15.83
C LEU A 183 -17.72 -19.16 14.57
N SER A 184 -16.58 -19.69 14.14
CA SER A 184 -15.88 -19.25 12.92
C SER A 184 -16.76 -19.33 11.67
N SER A 185 -17.58 -20.37 11.54
CA SER A 185 -18.47 -20.57 10.37
C SER A 185 -19.57 -19.52 10.19
N HIS A 186 -19.80 -18.64 11.16
CA HIS A 186 -20.75 -17.52 11.01
C HIS A 186 -20.18 -16.36 10.21
N TYR A 187 -18.88 -16.38 9.93
CA TYR A 187 -18.15 -15.31 9.25
C TYR A 187 -17.53 -15.81 7.96
N ASP A 188 -17.39 -14.91 6.99
CA ASP A 188 -16.76 -15.22 5.72
C ASP A 188 -15.23 -15.23 5.85
N ALA A 189 -14.62 -16.38 5.52
CA ALA A 189 -13.19 -16.63 5.57
C ALA A 189 -12.54 -16.30 6.95
N ILE A 190 -13.06 -16.85 8.04
CA ILE A 190 -12.50 -16.70 9.38
C ILE A 190 -12.24 -18.06 10.03
N PHE A 191 -11.17 -18.15 10.82
CA PHE A 191 -10.97 -19.21 11.80
C PHE A 191 -10.55 -18.58 13.13
N ILE A 192 -11.16 -19.03 14.22
CA ILE A 192 -10.85 -18.58 15.58
C ILE A 192 -9.99 -19.64 16.27
N HIS A 193 -8.92 -19.18 16.88
CA HIS A 193 -7.96 -19.92 17.67
C HIS A 193 -7.98 -19.39 19.12
N PRO A 194 -7.57 -20.17 20.13
CA PRO A 194 -7.50 -19.70 21.52
C PRO A 194 -6.63 -18.45 21.74
N THR A 195 -5.74 -18.14 20.80
CA THR A 195 -4.90 -16.93 20.83
C THR A 195 -5.40 -15.80 19.94
N SER A 196 -6.50 -15.96 19.18
CA SER A 196 -6.99 -14.95 18.23
C SER A 196 -7.17 -13.58 18.86
N TYR A 197 -7.78 -13.53 20.06
CA TYR A 197 -7.94 -12.27 20.79
C TYR A 197 -6.58 -11.63 21.11
N GLU A 198 -5.69 -12.37 21.76
CA GLU A 198 -4.37 -11.90 22.18
C GLU A 198 -3.55 -11.39 20.99
N THR A 199 -3.47 -12.17 19.91
CA THR A 199 -2.70 -11.78 18.72
C THR A 199 -3.34 -10.60 17.98
N SER A 200 -4.68 -10.50 17.96
CA SER A 200 -5.38 -9.37 17.33
C SER A 200 -5.16 -8.06 18.09
N VAL A 201 -5.27 -8.07 19.43
CA VAL A 201 -4.99 -6.85 20.22
C VAL A 201 -3.52 -6.46 20.12
N LEU A 202 -2.61 -7.43 20.06
CA LEU A 202 -1.19 -7.18 19.86
C LEU A 202 -0.89 -6.59 18.47
N ALA A 203 -1.56 -7.07 17.42
CA ALA A 203 -1.40 -6.56 16.06
C ALA A 203 -1.84 -5.10 15.94
N VAL A 204 -3.01 -4.76 16.51
CA VAL A 204 -3.50 -3.38 16.56
C VAL A 204 -2.52 -2.49 17.33
N GLY A 205 -2.17 -2.86 18.57
CA GLY A 205 -1.31 -2.03 19.41
C GLY A 205 0.11 -1.89 18.86
N SER A 206 0.63 -2.91 18.17
CA SER A 206 1.90 -2.82 17.42
C SER A 206 1.80 -1.82 16.27
N THR A 207 0.69 -1.80 15.54
CA THR A 207 0.48 -0.83 14.46
C THR A 207 0.42 0.60 15.00
N ILE A 208 -0.24 0.81 16.14
CA ILE A 208 -0.26 2.12 16.80
C ILE A 208 1.14 2.53 17.26
N GLN A 209 1.90 1.62 17.91
CA GLN A 209 3.28 1.89 18.33
C GLN A 209 4.18 2.31 17.16
N LEU A 210 4.02 1.68 16.00
CA LEU A 210 4.78 2.05 14.80
C LEU A 210 4.43 3.47 14.36
N VAL A 211 3.14 3.80 14.30
CA VAL A 211 2.67 5.14 13.94
C VAL A 211 3.18 6.19 14.92
N GLU A 212 3.12 5.94 16.23
CA GLU A 212 3.65 6.85 17.25
C GLU A 212 5.17 7.02 17.13
N SER A 213 5.90 5.95 16.82
CA SER A 213 7.35 5.98 16.63
C SER A 213 7.76 6.77 15.39
N VAL A 214 7.00 6.67 14.30
CA VAL A 214 7.21 7.48 13.09
C VAL A 214 6.85 8.94 13.35
N TRP A 215 5.69 9.19 13.96
CA TRP A 215 5.19 10.54 14.20
C TRP A 215 6.07 11.35 15.15
N SER A 216 6.60 10.71 16.21
CA SER A 216 7.54 11.34 17.15
C SER A 216 8.94 11.56 16.57
N GLY A 217 9.24 11.02 15.38
CA GLY A 217 10.57 11.05 14.79
C GLY A 217 11.56 10.07 15.42
N THR A 218 11.09 9.15 16.27
CA THR A 218 11.93 8.06 16.82
C THR A 218 12.49 7.18 15.70
N VAL A 219 11.68 6.92 14.67
CA VAL A 219 12.11 6.31 13.40
C VAL A 219 11.59 7.13 12.23
N GLN A 220 12.29 7.10 11.09
CA GLN A 220 11.86 7.82 9.89
C GLN A 220 10.69 7.13 9.18
N ASN A 221 10.66 5.80 9.23
CA ASN A 221 9.64 4.92 8.68
C ASN A 221 9.75 3.57 9.39
N GLY A 222 8.85 2.63 9.12
CA GLY A 222 9.03 1.26 9.57
C GLY A 222 7.98 0.31 9.04
N MET A 223 8.10 -0.94 9.47
CA MET A 223 7.21 -2.03 9.09
C MET A 223 6.82 -2.86 10.31
N ALA A 224 5.51 -3.06 10.50
CA ALA A 224 4.99 -3.99 11.48
C ALA A 224 4.68 -5.31 10.78
N ILE A 225 5.45 -6.35 11.11
CA ILE A 225 5.19 -7.71 10.65
C ILE A 225 4.22 -8.31 11.66
N LEU A 226 2.97 -8.49 11.26
CA LEU A 226 1.88 -8.84 12.17
C LEU A 226 0.95 -9.89 11.56
N ARG A 227 0.29 -10.64 12.45
CA ARG A 227 -0.85 -11.52 12.16
C ARG A 227 -1.75 -11.55 13.39
N PRO A 228 -3.08 -11.57 13.26
CA PRO A 228 -3.87 -11.62 12.01
C PRO A 228 -3.84 -10.30 11.21
N PRO A 229 -4.21 -10.32 9.90
CA PRO A 229 -4.39 -9.11 9.08
C PRO A 229 -5.58 -8.27 9.57
N GLY A 230 -5.83 -7.11 8.91
CA GLY A 230 -6.83 -6.15 9.41
C GLY A 230 -7.78 -5.51 8.38
N HIS A 231 -7.40 -5.32 7.11
CA HIS A 231 -8.13 -4.41 6.21
C HIS A 231 -9.57 -4.82 5.84
N HIS A 232 -9.95 -6.08 6.04
CA HIS A 232 -11.31 -6.58 5.84
C HIS A 232 -12.20 -6.45 7.07
N ALA A 233 -11.62 -6.30 8.28
CA ALA A 233 -12.40 -6.24 9.51
C ALA A 233 -13.34 -5.04 9.49
N MET A 234 -14.63 -5.30 9.75
CA MET A 234 -15.70 -4.32 9.74
C MET A 234 -16.04 -3.91 11.17
N THR A 235 -16.84 -2.85 11.32
CA THR A 235 -17.22 -2.33 12.65
C THR A 235 -17.92 -3.36 13.53
N ALA A 236 -18.73 -4.23 12.94
CA ALA A 236 -19.54 -5.22 13.66
C ALA A 236 -19.41 -6.64 13.08
N GLU A 237 -18.42 -6.91 12.21
CA GLU A 237 -18.23 -8.23 11.60
C GLU A 237 -16.74 -8.56 11.34
N TYR A 238 -16.32 -9.81 11.62
CA TYR A 238 -15.01 -10.34 11.21
C TYR A 238 -15.08 -10.83 9.77
N ASN A 239 -14.02 -10.66 8.99
CA ASN A 239 -14.05 -11.03 7.58
C ASN A 239 -12.63 -11.24 7.05
N GLY A 240 -12.42 -12.19 6.14
CA GLY A 240 -11.16 -12.30 5.38
C GLY A 240 -9.93 -12.41 6.28
N TYR A 241 -9.99 -13.30 7.27
CA TYR A 241 -8.95 -13.50 8.29
C TYR A 241 -8.73 -12.33 9.27
N CYS A 242 -9.48 -11.24 9.13
CA CYS A 242 -9.31 -10.01 9.89
C CYS A 242 -10.33 -9.91 11.03
N PHE A 243 -9.83 -9.74 12.26
CA PHE A 243 -10.68 -9.52 13.45
C PHE A 243 -10.85 -8.04 13.79
N PHE A 244 -9.75 -7.29 13.82
CA PHE A 244 -9.72 -5.85 14.06
C PHE A 244 -8.95 -5.14 12.95
N ASN A 245 -9.39 -3.96 12.57
CA ASN A 245 -8.78 -3.22 11.48
C ASN A 245 -7.56 -2.43 11.98
N ASN A 246 -6.40 -3.08 11.93
CA ASN A 246 -5.11 -2.56 12.40
C ASN A 246 -4.82 -1.14 11.87
N VAL A 247 -4.95 -0.94 10.55
CA VAL A 247 -4.63 0.32 9.88
C VAL A 247 -5.67 1.38 10.19
N ALA A 248 -6.96 1.04 10.21
CA ALA A 248 -8.01 2.01 10.50
C ALA A 248 -7.97 2.51 11.95
N ILE A 249 -7.68 1.64 12.91
CA ILE A 249 -7.52 2.05 14.31
C ILE A 249 -6.27 2.92 14.47
N ALA A 250 -5.14 2.56 13.85
CA ALA A 250 -3.92 3.36 13.93
C ALA A 250 -4.06 4.73 13.25
N ALA A 251 -4.77 4.80 12.12
CA ALA A 251 -5.11 6.07 11.48
C ALA A 251 -6.01 6.93 12.37
N GLN A 252 -7.05 6.33 12.97
CA GLN A 252 -7.94 7.05 13.89
C GLN A 252 -7.19 7.57 15.13
N HIS A 253 -6.30 6.75 15.70
CA HIS A 253 -5.42 7.16 16.82
C HIS A 253 -4.56 8.37 16.45
N ALA A 254 -3.98 8.39 15.25
CA ALA A 254 -3.19 9.51 14.78
C ALA A 254 -4.02 10.81 14.66
N LEU A 255 -5.25 10.70 14.13
CA LEU A 255 -6.17 11.83 14.04
C LEU A 255 -6.55 12.38 15.42
N ASP A 256 -6.88 11.50 16.37
CA ASP A 256 -7.44 11.88 17.66
C ASP A 256 -6.38 12.32 18.68
N HIS A 257 -5.17 11.74 18.61
CA HIS A 257 -4.17 11.89 19.67
C HIS A 257 -2.83 12.48 19.21
N LEU A 258 -2.49 12.37 17.92
CA LEU A 258 -1.20 12.83 17.40
C LEU A 258 -1.31 14.18 16.66
N GLY A 259 -2.54 14.67 16.46
CA GLY A 259 -2.81 15.97 15.82
C GLY A 259 -2.73 15.93 14.29
N THR A 260 -2.59 14.74 13.70
CA THR A 260 -2.60 14.55 12.25
C THR A 260 -3.94 14.98 11.64
N GLN A 261 -3.92 15.68 10.51
CA GLN A 261 -5.12 16.18 9.83
C GLN A 261 -5.41 15.47 8.51
N LYS A 262 -4.38 14.91 7.86
CA LYS A 262 -4.51 14.24 6.56
C LYS A 262 -3.67 12.97 6.51
N ILE A 263 -4.34 11.83 6.38
CA ILE A 263 -3.72 10.50 6.32
C ILE A 263 -4.01 9.86 4.97
N LEU A 264 -2.97 9.37 4.30
CA LEU A 264 -3.13 8.53 3.11
C LEU A 264 -2.98 7.07 3.52
N ILE A 265 -3.99 6.26 3.26
CA ILE A 265 -3.91 4.81 3.34
C ILE A 265 -3.75 4.26 1.92
N VAL A 266 -2.64 3.57 1.66
CA VAL A 266 -2.42 2.84 0.41
C VAL A 266 -2.57 1.36 0.69
N ASP A 267 -3.55 0.73 0.05
CA ASP A 267 -3.79 -0.71 0.12
C ASP A 267 -3.39 -1.34 -1.21
N TRP A 268 -2.28 -2.08 -1.18
CA TRP A 268 -1.78 -2.80 -2.36
C TRP A 268 -1.95 -4.32 -2.25
N ASP A 269 -2.59 -4.78 -1.17
CA ASP A 269 -3.06 -6.17 -1.09
C ASP A 269 -3.95 -6.45 -2.30
N VAL A 270 -3.89 -7.67 -2.83
CA VAL A 270 -4.67 -8.00 -4.02
C VAL A 270 -6.17 -8.00 -3.75
N HIS A 271 -6.59 -8.09 -2.49
CA HIS A 271 -7.99 -8.02 -2.11
C HIS A 271 -8.38 -6.59 -1.74
N HIS A 272 -9.64 -6.23 -2.03
CA HIS A 272 -10.16 -4.94 -1.61
C HIS A 272 -10.34 -4.90 -0.09
N GLY A 273 -9.68 -3.96 0.60
CA GLY A 273 -9.90 -3.68 2.02
C GLY A 273 -11.22 -2.95 2.31
N GLN A 274 -12.35 -3.59 2.05
CA GLN A 274 -13.70 -3.06 2.24
C GLN A 274 -13.96 -2.56 3.67
N GLY A 275 -13.37 -3.21 4.68
CA GLY A 275 -13.46 -2.75 6.07
C GLY A 275 -12.87 -1.35 6.24
N THR A 276 -11.66 -1.14 5.72
CA THR A 276 -10.98 0.17 5.74
C THR A 276 -11.76 1.22 4.95
N GLN A 277 -12.24 0.88 3.74
CA GLN A 277 -13.08 1.77 2.93
C GLN A 277 -14.29 2.27 3.72
N ARG A 278 -15.07 1.35 4.31
CA ARG A 278 -16.30 1.69 5.04
C ARG A 278 -16.03 2.58 6.25
N MET A 279 -14.93 2.35 6.96
CA MET A 279 -14.56 3.09 8.18
C MET A 279 -14.19 4.56 7.95
N PHE A 280 -13.89 4.96 6.72
CA PHE A 280 -13.53 6.34 6.36
C PHE A 280 -14.35 6.90 5.19
N TYR A 281 -15.39 6.19 4.74
CA TYR A 281 -16.13 6.51 3.52
C TYR A 281 -16.71 7.94 3.48
N SER A 282 -16.94 8.55 4.65
CA SER A 282 -17.45 9.92 4.79
C SER A 282 -16.46 10.91 5.42
N ASP A 283 -15.21 10.50 5.66
CA ASP A 283 -14.19 11.31 6.34
C ASP A 283 -13.13 11.87 5.37
N PRO A 284 -13.13 13.18 5.06
CA PRO A 284 -12.15 13.78 4.15
C PRO A 284 -10.73 13.83 4.71
N ARG A 285 -10.53 13.54 5.99
CA ARG A 285 -9.18 13.53 6.61
C ARG A 285 -8.39 12.29 6.23
N VAL A 286 -9.03 11.26 5.70
CA VAL A 286 -8.39 10.00 5.30
C VAL A 286 -8.67 9.73 3.83
N LEU A 287 -7.62 9.72 3.03
CA LEU A 287 -7.70 9.27 1.65
C LEU A 287 -7.36 7.78 1.61
N TYR A 288 -8.29 6.95 1.16
CA TYR A 288 -8.08 5.51 0.97
C TYR A 288 -7.88 5.22 -0.52
N PHE A 289 -6.80 4.51 -0.85
CA PHE A 289 -6.47 4.11 -2.22
C PHE A 289 -6.19 2.62 -2.25
N SER A 290 -6.97 1.85 -2.99
CA SER A 290 -6.82 0.39 -3.08
C SER A 290 -6.67 -0.09 -4.53
N ILE A 291 -5.64 -0.90 -4.79
CA ILE A 291 -5.45 -1.62 -6.05
C ILE A 291 -5.73 -3.09 -5.79
N HIS A 292 -6.77 -3.66 -6.40
CA HIS A 292 -7.20 -5.01 -6.06
C HIS A 292 -7.73 -5.77 -7.28
N ARG A 293 -7.60 -7.10 -7.27
CA ARG A 293 -8.25 -7.99 -8.23
C ARG A 293 -9.76 -7.88 -8.05
N TYR A 294 -10.47 -7.72 -9.15
CA TYR A 294 -11.92 -7.53 -9.13
C TYR A 294 -12.63 -8.45 -10.12
N GLU A 295 -12.09 -8.56 -11.35
CA GLU A 295 -12.68 -9.38 -12.43
C GLU A 295 -14.20 -9.16 -12.56
N HIS A 296 -14.61 -7.90 -12.64
CA HIS A 296 -16.00 -7.47 -12.72
C HIS A 296 -16.87 -7.96 -11.55
N GLY A 297 -16.30 -8.02 -10.34
CA GLY A 297 -16.97 -8.46 -9.12
C GLY A 297 -17.01 -9.98 -8.95
N THR A 298 -16.29 -10.75 -9.76
CA THR A 298 -16.24 -12.22 -9.65
C THR A 298 -15.15 -12.72 -8.70
N PHE A 299 -14.16 -11.89 -8.36
CA PHE A 299 -13.17 -12.21 -7.34
C PHE A 299 -13.63 -11.76 -5.94
N TRP A 300 -13.27 -12.55 -4.91
CA TRP A 300 -13.60 -12.26 -3.51
C TRP A 300 -13.03 -10.88 -3.11
N PRO A 301 -13.79 -10.03 -2.38
CA PRO A 301 -15.05 -10.30 -1.67
C PRO A 301 -16.34 -10.13 -2.49
N ASN A 302 -16.27 -10.04 -3.82
CA ASN A 302 -17.43 -9.99 -4.73
C ASN A 302 -18.37 -8.78 -4.50
N LEU A 303 -17.83 -7.65 -4.07
CA LEU A 303 -18.63 -6.49 -3.69
C LEU A 303 -18.71 -5.44 -4.80
N ARG A 304 -19.93 -4.98 -5.13
CA ARG A 304 -20.13 -3.89 -6.09
C ARG A 304 -19.41 -2.59 -5.67
N GLU A 305 -19.31 -2.36 -4.37
CA GLU A 305 -18.65 -1.19 -3.78
C GLU A 305 -17.12 -1.20 -3.86
N SER A 306 -16.53 -2.30 -4.35
CA SER A 306 -15.10 -2.37 -4.67
C SER A 306 -14.79 -1.80 -6.05
N ASP A 307 -15.78 -1.47 -6.88
CA ASP A 307 -15.53 -0.89 -8.20
C ASP A 307 -15.12 0.59 -8.12
N PHE A 308 -14.66 1.14 -9.24
CA PHE A 308 -14.06 2.47 -9.33
C PHE A 308 -15.02 3.64 -9.07
N ASP A 309 -16.34 3.45 -9.23
CA ASP A 309 -17.36 4.50 -9.08
C ASP A 309 -17.79 4.76 -7.63
N TYR A 310 -17.24 4.01 -6.67
CA TYR A 310 -17.47 4.20 -5.24
C TYR A 310 -16.41 5.13 -4.64
N VAL A 311 -16.69 6.42 -4.68
CA VAL A 311 -15.71 7.49 -4.41
C VAL A 311 -15.83 8.13 -3.03
N GLY A 312 -16.61 7.55 -2.12
CA GLY A 312 -16.93 8.13 -0.82
C GLY A 312 -18.32 8.76 -0.78
N THR A 313 -18.67 9.41 0.33
CA THR A 313 -19.96 10.06 0.50
C THR A 313 -19.90 11.30 1.39
N GLY A 314 -20.80 12.25 1.18
CA GLY A 314 -20.88 13.46 1.99
C GLY A 314 -19.57 14.25 1.93
N LYS A 315 -18.95 14.50 3.09
CA LYS A 315 -17.67 15.22 3.13
C LYS A 315 -16.50 14.37 2.62
N GLY A 316 -16.60 13.05 2.63
CA GLY A 316 -15.58 12.12 2.15
C GLY A 316 -15.68 11.79 0.66
N GLU A 317 -16.62 12.40 -0.08
CA GLU A 317 -16.70 12.24 -1.53
C GLU A 317 -15.40 12.75 -2.19
N GLY A 318 -14.79 11.91 -3.02
CA GLY A 318 -13.48 12.14 -3.64
C GLY A 318 -12.28 11.66 -2.81
N TYR A 319 -12.49 11.05 -1.63
CA TYR A 319 -11.41 10.55 -0.76
C TYR A 319 -11.32 9.01 -0.72
N ASN A 320 -12.09 8.32 -1.56
CA ASN A 320 -11.99 6.87 -1.76
C ASN A 320 -11.64 6.56 -3.21
N PHE A 321 -10.54 5.85 -3.44
CA PHE A 321 -10.08 5.45 -4.77
C PHE A 321 -9.96 3.93 -4.84
N ASN A 322 -10.85 3.32 -5.61
CA ASN A 322 -10.77 1.92 -5.98
C ASN A 322 -10.19 1.79 -7.38
N VAL A 323 -9.14 0.96 -7.53
CA VAL A 323 -8.54 0.59 -8.81
C VAL A 323 -8.77 -0.90 -9.05
N PRO A 324 -9.95 -1.28 -9.58
CA PRO A 324 -10.31 -2.68 -9.80
C PRO A 324 -9.58 -3.26 -11.02
N LEU A 325 -8.81 -4.32 -10.80
CA LEU A 325 -8.11 -5.07 -11.82
C LEU A 325 -9.05 -6.13 -12.40
N ASN A 326 -9.57 -5.86 -13.60
CA ASN A 326 -10.55 -6.72 -14.29
C ASN A 326 -9.93 -7.87 -15.10
N LYS A 327 -8.62 -8.08 -14.99
CA LYS A 327 -7.90 -9.23 -15.55
C LYS A 327 -6.82 -9.66 -14.57
N THR A 328 -6.48 -10.94 -14.61
CA THR A 328 -5.26 -11.46 -13.99
C THR A 328 -4.04 -11.21 -14.90
N GLY A 329 -2.84 -11.51 -14.40
CA GLY A 329 -1.59 -11.36 -15.15
C GLY A 329 -1.05 -9.95 -15.22
N MET A 330 -1.48 -9.07 -14.31
CA MET A 330 -0.87 -7.74 -14.16
C MET A 330 0.63 -7.89 -13.88
N THR A 331 1.39 -6.91 -14.33
CA THR A 331 2.86 -6.90 -14.25
C THR A 331 3.34 -5.65 -13.53
N ASN A 332 4.65 -5.56 -13.31
CA ASN A 332 5.30 -4.34 -12.81
C ASN A 332 4.90 -3.08 -13.60
N GLY A 333 4.71 -3.20 -14.92
CA GLY A 333 4.34 -2.07 -15.77
C GLY A 333 2.95 -1.52 -15.46
N ASP A 334 2.00 -2.40 -15.16
CA ASP A 334 0.62 -2.03 -14.84
C ASP A 334 0.54 -1.32 -13.48
N TYR A 335 1.22 -1.88 -12.47
CA TYR A 335 1.34 -1.23 -11.15
C TYR A 335 2.06 0.12 -11.29
N LEU A 336 3.19 0.21 -11.99
CA LEU A 336 3.88 1.49 -12.20
C LEU A 336 3.01 2.52 -12.92
N ALA A 337 2.18 2.11 -13.89
CA ALA A 337 1.24 3.00 -14.55
C ALA A 337 0.18 3.54 -13.57
N ILE A 338 -0.43 2.68 -12.75
CA ILE A 338 -1.40 3.08 -11.71
C ILE A 338 -0.75 4.06 -10.73
N TRP A 339 0.48 3.79 -10.31
CA TRP A 339 1.21 4.68 -9.39
C TRP A 339 1.48 6.05 -10.00
N GLN A 340 2.05 6.08 -11.20
CA GLN A 340 2.46 7.32 -11.86
C GLN A 340 1.28 8.17 -12.34
N GLN A 341 0.18 7.53 -12.76
CA GLN A 341 -0.96 8.23 -13.38
C GLN A 341 -2.10 8.51 -12.39
N LEU A 342 -2.21 7.77 -11.27
CA LEU A 342 -3.29 7.92 -10.30
C LEU A 342 -2.77 8.22 -8.89
N LEU A 343 -2.07 7.27 -8.26
CA LEU A 343 -1.72 7.38 -6.83
C LEU A 343 -0.84 8.60 -6.54
N LEU A 344 0.25 8.79 -7.28
CA LEU A 344 1.20 9.89 -7.03
C LEU A 344 0.58 11.28 -7.31
N PRO A 345 -0.15 11.52 -8.40
CA PRO A 345 -0.88 12.76 -8.59
C PRO A 345 -1.87 13.07 -7.44
N VAL A 346 -2.71 12.10 -7.08
CA VAL A 346 -3.70 12.26 -6.00
C VAL A 346 -3.03 12.52 -4.66
N ALA A 347 -2.00 11.75 -4.30
CA ALA A 347 -1.25 11.94 -3.06
C ALA A 347 -0.54 13.30 -3.01
N THR A 348 -0.04 13.80 -4.14
CA THR A 348 0.62 15.11 -4.24
C THR A 348 -0.37 16.25 -4.02
N GLU A 349 -1.59 16.13 -4.55
CA GLU A 349 -2.66 17.09 -4.33
C GLU A 349 -3.19 17.03 -2.89
N PHE A 350 -3.43 15.82 -2.37
CA PHE A 350 -3.93 15.61 -1.01
C PHE A 350 -2.93 16.08 0.06
N GLN A 351 -1.61 15.97 -0.20
CA GLN A 351 -0.53 16.33 0.73
C GLN A 351 -0.72 15.68 2.12
N PRO A 352 -0.63 14.33 2.22
CA PRO A 352 -0.76 13.65 3.50
C PRO A 352 0.39 14.01 4.44
N GLU A 353 0.08 14.07 5.73
CA GLU A 353 1.06 14.24 6.82
C GLU A 353 1.59 12.89 7.32
N LEU A 354 0.79 11.83 7.13
CA LEU A 354 1.14 10.44 7.43
C LEU A 354 0.67 9.54 6.29
N ILE A 355 1.50 8.58 5.91
CA ILE A 355 1.15 7.53 4.95
C ILE A 355 1.20 6.19 5.68
N ILE A 356 0.12 5.44 5.62
CA ILE A 356 0.04 4.07 6.15
C ILE A 356 -0.20 3.13 4.97
N VAL A 357 0.50 2.00 4.93
CA VAL A 357 0.38 1.03 3.84
C VAL A 357 -0.18 -0.28 4.39
N SER A 358 -1.33 -0.70 3.87
CA SER A 358 -1.81 -2.08 4.03
C SER A 358 -0.99 -2.95 3.07
N ALA A 359 0.12 -3.49 3.58
CA ALA A 359 1.15 -4.12 2.77
C ALA A 359 0.91 -5.63 2.55
N GLY A 360 -0.16 -5.99 1.83
CA GLY A 360 -0.35 -7.34 1.32
C GLY A 360 0.68 -7.69 0.24
N TYR A 361 1.16 -8.93 0.21
CA TYR A 361 2.13 -9.38 -0.80
C TYR A 361 1.59 -10.51 -1.68
N ASP A 362 0.28 -10.76 -1.61
CA ASP A 362 -0.41 -11.71 -2.47
C ASP A 362 -0.53 -11.21 -3.92
N ALA A 363 -0.46 -9.91 -4.16
CA ALA A 363 -0.27 -9.34 -5.50
C ALA A 363 1.07 -9.71 -6.17
N ALA A 364 2.00 -10.38 -5.47
CA ALA A 364 3.30 -10.73 -6.03
C ALA A 364 3.27 -12.03 -6.87
N TYR A 365 4.26 -12.16 -7.76
CA TYR A 365 4.47 -13.37 -8.56
C TYR A 365 4.55 -14.63 -7.67
N GLY A 366 3.80 -15.66 -8.05
CA GLY A 366 3.82 -16.98 -7.39
C GLY A 366 2.85 -17.14 -6.22
N CYS A 367 2.03 -16.12 -5.90
CA CYS A 367 0.95 -16.29 -4.93
C CYS A 367 -0.16 -17.21 -5.49
N PRO A 368 -0.69 -18.17 -4.72
CA PRO A 368 -1.79 -19.04 -5.18
C PRO A 368 -3.11 -18.29 -5.36
N GLU A 369 -3.35 -17.22 -4.61
CA GLU A 369 -4.55 -16.38 -4.71
C GLU A 369 -4.55 -15.51 -5.99
N VAL A 370 -3.39 -15.39 -6.65
CA VAL A 370 -3.18 -14.43 -7.74
C VAL A 370 -2.34 -15.00 -8.87
N CYS A 371 -2.91 -15.03 -10.07
CA CYS A 371 -2.15 -15.22 -11.30
C CYS A 371 -1.46 -13.91 -11.75
N VAL A 372 -0.68 -13.22 -10.90
CA VAL A 372 0.11 -12.01 -11.28
C VAL A 372 1.50 -12.44 -11.76
N CYS A 373 2.00 -11.75 -12.80
CA CYS A 373 3.15 -12.14 -13.61
C CYS A 373 4.40 -11.29 -13.39
#